data_AF-A0A955MTF0-F1
#
_entry.id   AF-A0A955MTF0-F1
#
_cell.length_a   1.000
_cell.length_b   1.000
_cell.length_c   1.000
_cell.angle_alpha   90.00
_cell.angle_beta   90.00
_cell.angle_gamma   90.00
#
_symmetry.space_group_name_H-M   'P 1'
#
loop_
_entity.id
_entity.type
_entity.pdbx_description
1 polymer ?
#
loop_
_entity_poly.entity_id
_entity_poly.type
_entity_poly.pdbx_seq_one_letter_code
_entity_poly.pdbx_strand_id
1 'polypeptide(L)'
;DRFLRYQIAGDLLPSRDGGGEGFNREGIIATGMLAIGNWPGGDADKEKMVTDIVDDQIDVISRGMLGLTVACARCHDHKFDPITTEDYYGLAGIFFSSHILPGPGRKTEGSPVLRIPLLPPEELAKRNAEEARTGEIQMEFDSIKESQRKESALKNLARTADYLMAIHRSRSGQPGATTSPATDLSDEAVEGWLRYLGFQKEHLLSKQVTDIHGKPGIHAWVGDQDAASLTVNTNTEEVSYLTIVQPARSVAVHPSPQNSVSVSWKCPTEGTYTLDGKVRDLDSSCGDGVSWELTLESQGESRILCQGNFINGGEELFSNAGGADSLKSLKLGVGDRVSVSIGPKTSHACDTTLVDLSIAAEDPNGPVWDLNEDLIEDVLVANPHPDRFGRNGIWSFQESTENGGSAQGGEGLRKRWQEEIGKLSLEGQGERTLDIAVERAAQKIGEALEAHAALDATAQAAIADDPIAVAYRDLVSDKSPFPFQFDPQDLSDVDRVRWDGLNNELAELQSHPRPPLEYGNGIQEGGVPDTEY
;
A
#
# COMPACT_ATOMS: atom_id res chain seq x y z
N ASP A 1 47.56 -14.32 37.19
CA ASP A 1 48.06 -13.29 36.26
C ASP A 1 47.49 -13.38 34.85
N ARG A 2 47.58 -14.52 34.15
CA ARG A 2 47.13 -14.62 32.75
C ARG A 2 45.66 -14.25 32.53
N PHE A 3 44.75 -14.74 33.37
CA PHE A 3 43.33 -14.37 33.31
C PHE A 3 43.13 -12.85 33.41
N LEU A 4 43.75 -12.22 34.41
CA LEU A 4 43.68 -10.77 34.62
C LEU A 4 44.19 -9.98 33.40
N ARG A 5 45.30 -10.41 32.78
CA ARG A 5 45.84 -9.76 31.58
C ARG A 5 44.86 -9.81 30.40
N TYR A 6 44.16 -10.93 30.21
CA TYR A 6 43.15 -11.07 29.16
C TYR A 6 41.91 -10.20 29.42
N GLN A 7 41.47 -10.07 30.67
CA GLN A 7 40.31 -9.22 31.00
C GLN A 7 40.60 -7.72 30.85
N ILE A 8 41.86 -7.31 31.02
CA ILE A 8 42.24 -5.88 30.99
C ILE A 8 42.75 -5.45 29.60
N ALA A 9 43.50 -6.31 28.90
CA ALA A 9 44.21 -5.94 27.67
C ALA A 9 44.31 -7.12 26.68
N GLY A 10 43.34 -8.03 26.68
CA GLY A 10 43.35 -9.24 25.86
C GLY A 10 43.48 -8.98 24.35
N ASP A 11 42.85 -7.92 23.86
CA ASP A 11 42.91 -7.40 22.49
C ASP A 11 44.33 -7.00 22.06
N LEU A 12 45.19 -6.59 22.99
CA LEU A 12 46.60 -6.26 22.75
C LEU A 12 47.53 -7.47 22.89
N LEU A 13 47.02 -8.61 23.35
CA LEU A 13 47.83 -9.83 23.51
C LEU A 13 47.88 -10.62 22.20
N PRO A 14 49.02 -11.27 21.90
CA PRO A 14 49.11 -12.17 20.76
C PRO A 14 48.18 -13.38 20.92
N SER A 15 47.77 -13.96 19.79
CA SER A 15 46.95 -15.18 19.78
C SER A 15 47.63 -16.34 20.53
N ARG A 16 46.81 -17.17 21.18
CA ARG A 16 47.25 -18.27 22.06
C ARG A 16 47.99 -19.38 21.32
N ASP A 17 47.75 -19.54 20.02
CA ASP A 17 48.21 -20.70 19.24
C ASP A 17 49.66 -20.54 18.70
N GLY A 18 50.40 -19.55 19.19
CA GLY A 18 51.87 -19.55 19.14
C GLY A 18 52.53 -19.11 17.83
N GLY A 19 51.81 -18.46 16.91
CA GLY A 19 52.36 -17.94 15.65
C GLY A 19 52.16 -16.44 15.46
N GLY A 20 53.07 -15.60 15.97
CA GLY A 20 53.20 -14.18 15.57
C GLY A 20 51.97 -13.28 15.77
N GLU A 21 51.96 -12.15 15.04
CA GLU A 21 50.94 -11.08 14.95
C GLU A 21 49.55 -11.56 14.45
N GLY A 22 49.06 -12.70 14.93
CA GLY A 22 47.78 -13.28 14.54
C GLY A 22 46.59 -12.71 15.31
N PHE A 23 45.44 -12.62 14.64
CA PHE A 23 44.15 -12.20 15.20
C PHE A 23 43.78 -12.97 16.48
N ASN A 24 43.69 -12.28 17.62
CA ASN A 24 43.40 -12.89 18.92
C ASN A 24 41.91 -12.79 19.28
N ARG A 25 41.09 -13.71 18.74
CA ARG A 25 39.65 -13.78 19.02
C ARG A 25 39.33 -13.87 20.52
N GLU A 26 40.03 -14.74 21.25
CA GLU A 26 39.82 -14.92 22.69
C GLU A 26 40.15 -13.65 23.48
N GLY A 27 41.19 -12.92 23.04
CA GLY A 27 41.58 -11.63 23.60
C GLY A 27 40.50 -10.56 23.46
N ILE A 28 39.97 -10.38 22.25
CA ILE A 28 38.90 -9.42 21.97
C ILE A 28 37.65 -9.73 22.79
N ILE A 29 37.25 -11.01 22.87
CA ILE A 29 36.11 -11.44 23.67
C ILE A 29 36.35 -11.14 25.16
N ALA A 30 37.56 -11.41 25.66
CA ALA A 30 37.88 -11.22 27.07
C ALA A 30 37.88 -9.75 27.48
N THR A 31 38.46 -8.85 26.68
CA THR A 31 38.46 -7.41 27.01
C THR A 31 37.08 -6.77 26.90
N GLY A 32 36.12 -7.42 26.23
CA GLY A 32 34.75 -6.93 26.09
C GLY A 32 34.03 -6.65 27.42
N MET A 33 34.50 -7.22 28.54
CA MET A 33 34.04 -6.89 29.90
C MET A 33 34.10 -5.38 30.19
N LEU A 34 35.12 -4.68 29.70
CA LEU A 34 35.31 -3.23 29.87
C LEU A 34 34.32 -2.37 29.05
N ALA A 35 33.57 -2.99 28.14
CA ALA A 35 32.58 -2.32 27.30
C ALA A 35 31.13 -2.67 27.68
N ILE A 36 30.93 -3.48 28.73
CA ILE A 36 29.61 -3.84 29.26
C ILE A 36 29.21 -2.80 30.30
N GLY A 37 28.24 -1.94 29.96
CA GLY A 37 27.72 -0.93 30.86
C GLY A 37 26.47 -0.28 30.29
N ASN A 38 25.85 0.61 31.07
CA ASN A 38 24.74 1.43 30.62
C ASN A 38 25.27 2.74 30.04
N TRP A 39 25.55 2.77 28.74
CA TRP A 39 26.10 3.95 28.07
C TRP A 39 24.95 4.86 27.60
N PRO A 40 24.73 6.03 28.22
CA PRO A 40 23.60 6.88 27.89
C PRO A 40 23.82 7.51 26.52
N GLY A 41 23.18 6.94 25.50
CA GLY A 41 23.29 7.47 24.14
C GLY A 41 22.82 8.94 24.05
N GLY A 42 21.79 9.33 24.78
CA GLY A 42 21.19 10.67 24.64
C GLY A 42 21.91 11.83 25.34
N ASP A 43 23.02 11.61 26.05
CA ASP A 43 23.60 12.65 26.90
C ASP A 43 24.13 13.84 26.08
N ALA A 44 23.71 15.05 26.47
CA ALA A 44 24.11 16.30 25.83
C ALA A 44 25.53 16.74 26.24
N ASP A 45 25.99 16.30 27.42
CA ASP A 45 27.34 16.52 27.93
C ASP A 45 28.23 15.30 27.64
N LYS A 46 28.98 15.40 26.54
CA LYS A 46 29.81 14.29 26.05
C LYS A 46 31.08 14.10 26.86
N GLU A 47 31.62 15.16 27.46
CA GLU A 47 32.80 15.07 28.34
C GLU A 47 32.45 14.32 29.62
N LYS A 48 31.29 14.63 30.20
CA LYS A 48 30.76 13.87 31.34
C LYS A 48 30.56 12.41 30.98
N MET A 49 29.93 12.12 29.84
CA MET A 49 29.69 10.75 29.38
C MET A 49 30.99 9.94 29.28
N VAL A 50 32.03 10.49 28.64
CA VAL A 50 33.34 9.81 28.52
C VAL A 50 34.00 9.63 29.89
N THR A 51 33.91 10.62 30.76
CA THR A 51 34.44 10.53 32.13
C THR A 51 33.73 9.46 32.96
N ASP A 52 32.40 9.34 32.81
CA ASP A 52 31.61 8.32 33.51
C ASP A 52 31.86 6.91 32.97
N ILE A 53 32.15 6.77 31.67
CA ILE A 53 32.62 5.50 31.07
C ILE A 53 33.93 5.06 31.73
N VAL A 54 34.90 5.97 31.84
CA VAL A 54 36.20 5.67 32.45
C VAL A 54 36.06 5.33 33.94
N ASP A 55 35.22 6.06 34.68
CA ASP A 55 34.92 5.76 36.09
C ASP A 55 34.32 4.36 36.24
N ASP A 56 33.38 3.97 35.39
CA ASP A 56 32.77 2.63 35.40
C ASP A 56 33.81 1.53 35.09
N GLN A 57 34.73 1.77 34.16
CA GLN A 57 35.82 0.82 33.84
C GLN A 57 36.79 0.63 35.02
N ILE A 58 37.21 1.73 35.67
CA ILE A 58 38.03 1.68 36.89
C ILE A 58 37.28 0.91 37.98
N ASP A 59 36.00 1.16 38.12
CA ASP A 59 35.16 0.53 39.12
C ASP A 59 34.99 -0.98 38.89
N VAL A 60 34.69 -1.40 37.67
CA VAL A 60 34.60 -2.80 37.25
C VAL A 60 35.90 -3.56 37.54
N ILE A 61 37.05 -2.98 37.20
CA ILE A 61 38.35 -3.62 37.46
C ILE A 61 38.70 -3.62 38.95
N SER A 62 38.51 -2.51 39.66
CA SER A 62 38.88 -2.42 41.07
C SER A 62 38.01 -3.33 41.94
N ARG A 63 36.68 -3.29 41.78
CA ARG A 63 35.78 -4.17 42.53
C ARG A 63 35.93 -5.63 42.10
N GLY A 64 35.99 -5.88 40.79
CA GLY A 64 36.01 -7.23 40.24
C GLY A 64 37.32 -7.98 40.48
N MET A 65 38.46 -7.30 40.40
CA MET A 65 39.78 -7.94 40.42
C MET A 65 40.55 -7.72 41.72
N LEU A 66 40.40 -6.55 42.34
CA LEU A 66 41.09 -6.21 43.60
C LEU A 66 40.21 -6.43 44.83
N GLY A 67 38.88 -6.52 44.66
CA GLY A 67 37.94 -6.58 45.78
C GLY A 67 37.86 -5.28 46.57
N LEU A 68 38.26 -4.15 45.97
CA LEU A 68 38.33 -2.83 46.59
C LEU A 68 37.50 -1.82 45.81
N THR A 69 36.93 -0.84 46.49
CA THR A 69 36.27 0.29 45.85
C THR A 69 37.25 1.45 45.69
N VAL A 70 37.55 1.84 44.46
CA VAL A 70 38.48 2.94 44.18
C VAL A 70 37.74 4.28 43.94
N ALA A 71 36.42 4.25 43.71
CA ALA A 71 35.62 5.41 43.31
C ALA A 71 35.74 6.65 44.23
N CYS A 72 35.93 6.50 45.55
CA CYS A 72 36.11 7.68 46.43
C CYS A 72 37.38 8.48 46.11
N ALA A 73 38.42 7.81 45.62
CA ALA A 73 39.69 8.42 45.20
C ALA A 73 39.52 9.40 44.03
N ARG A 74 38.37 9.40 43.34
CA ARG A 74 38.06 10.36 42.27
C ARG A 74 38.10 11.81 42.72
N CYS A 75 37.70 12.10 43.98
CA CYS A 75 37.61 13.47 44.47
C CYS A 75 38.54 13.78 45.65
N HIS A 76 38.95 12.77 46.41
CA HIS A 76 39.86 12.91 47.55
C HIS A 76 40.55 11.58 47.83
N ASP A 77 41.73 11.58 48.45
CA ASP A 77 42.41 10.34 48.83
C ASP A 77 41.48 9.38 49.59
N HIS A 78 41.55 8.09 49.26
CA HIS A 78 40.64 7.10 49.81
C HIS A 78 40.70 7.08 51.34
N LYS A 79 39.53 7.04 51.99
CA LYS A 79 39.40 7.29 53.42
C LYS A 79 40.14 6.27 54.30
N PHE A 80 40.20 5.02 53.86
CA PHE A 80 40.67 3.89 54.67
C PHE A 80 41.86 3.15 54.06
N ASP A 81 42.03 3.24 52.74
CA ASP A 81 43.03 2.49 51.99
C ASP A 81 44.06 3.48 51.44
N PRO A 82 45.34 3.09 51.30
CA PRO A 82 46.41 3.97 50.82
C PRO A 82 46.33 4.13 49.29
N ILE A 83 45.22 4.69 48.81
CA ILE A 83 44.93 4.96 47.40
C ILE A 83 44.70 6.46 47.29
N THR A 84 45.63 7.15 46.65
CA THR A 84 45.58 8.60 46.49
C THR A 84 44.71 8.99 45.31
N THR A 85 44.30 10.26 45.27
CA THR A 85 43.68 10.85 44.08
C THR A 85 44.59 10.72 42.85
N GLU A 86 45.91 10.82 43.04
CA GLU A 86 46.89 10.62 41.96
C GLU A 86 46.84 9.21 41.39
N ASP A 87 46.69 8.18 42.24
CA ASP A 87 46.56 6.78 41.80
C ASP A 87 45.27 6.57 40.97
N TYR A 88 44.15 7.16 41.40
CA TYR A 88 42.89 7.12 40.64
C TYR A 88 43.06 7.71 39.24
N TYR A 89 43.62 8.93 39.15
CA TYR A 89 43.78 9.60 37.86
C TYR A 89 44.88 8.96 36.99
N GLY A 90 45.86 8.28 37.60
CA GLY A 90 46.80 7.42 36.88
C GLY A 90 46.11 6.26 36.17
N LEU A 91 45.17 5.58 36.84
CA LEU A 91 44.33 4.55 36.22
C LEU A 91 43.39 5.14 35.17
N ALA A 92 42.78 6.29 35.46
CA ALA A 92 41.90 6.98 34.51
C ALA A 92 42.64 7.32 33.21
N GLY A 93 43.89 7.75 33.28
CA GLY A 93 44.71 8.04 32.09
C GLY A 93 44.86 6.85 31.13
N ILE A 94 44.92 5.62 31.66
CA ILE A 94 44.97 4.39 30.85
C ILE A 94 43.66 4.20 30.09
N PHE A 95 42.53 4.32 30.78
CA PHE A 95 41.21 4.11 30.18
C PHE A 95 40.77 5.27 29.29
N PHE A 96 41.19 6.51 29.54
CA PHE A 96 41.03 7.62 28.59
C PHE A 96 41.82 7.41 27.29
N SER A 97 42.88 6.62 27.33
CA SER A 97 43.67 6.23 26.14
C SER A 97 43.07 5.01 25.41
N SER A 98 41.90 4.55 25.85
CA SER A 98 41.13 3.46 25.27
C SER A 98 39.71 3.92 24.99
N HIS A 99 39.06 3.40 23.94
CA HIS A 99 37.68 3.79 23.65
C HIS A 99 36.79 2.60 23.30
N ILE A 100 35.57 2.65 23.79
CA ILE A 100 34.50 1.66 23.53
C ILE A 100 33.41 2.23 22.61
N LEU A 101 33.58 3.46 22.14
CA LEU A 101 32.70 4.16 21.22
C LEU A 101 33.53 4.62 20.02
N PRO A 102 32.99 4.59 18.78
CA PRO A 102 33.68 5.14 17.60
C PRO A 102 33.82 6.66 17.65
N GLY A 103 33.14 7.31 18.60
CA GLY A 103 33.17 8.73 18.87
C GLY A 103 32.04 9.10 19.82
N PRO A 104 32.04 10.31 20.39
CA PRO A 104 31.04 10.76 21.35
C PRO A 104 29.64 11.04 20.75
N GLY A 105 29.54 11.10 19.41
CA GLY A 105 28.26 11.31 18.71
C GLY A 105 27.76 12.76 18.78
N ARG A 106 26.63 13.05 18.13
CA ARG A 106 26.02 14.40 18.16
C ARG A 106 25.32 14.66 19.50
N LYS A 107 25.13 15.93 19.85
CA LYS A 107 24.31 16.32 21.00
C LYS A 107 22.90 15.73 20.81
N THR A 108 22.38 15.03 21.83
CA THR A 108 21.09 14.28 21.85
C THR A 108 21.04 12.95 21.12
N GLU A 109 22.10 12.55 20.41
CA GLU A 109 22.19 11.25 19.74
C GLU A 109 23.21 10.33 20.43
N GLY A 110 22.86 9.04 20.48
CA GLY A 110 23.72 7.99 21.01
C GLY A 110 24.82 7.56 20.07
N SER A 111 25.94 7.18 20.66
CA SER A 111 26.99 6.46 19.96
C SER A 111 26.84 4.97 20.20
N PRO A 112 26.81 4.14 19.15
CA PRO A 112 26.82 2.70 19.33
C PRO A 112 28.15 2.29 19.97
N VAL A 113 28.10 1.26 20.83
CA VAL A 113 29.30 0.60 21.32
C VAL A 113 30.06 0.03 20.12
N LEU A 114 31.38 0.19 20.14
CA LEU A 114 32.28 -0.37 19.14
C LEU A 114 32.04 -1.89 19.05
N ARG A 115 31.81 -2.38 17.84
CA ARG A 115 31.62 -3.80 17.55
C ARG A 115 32.78 -4.28 16.71
N ILE A 116 33.59 -5.19 17.26
CA ILE A 116 34.74 -5.75 16.55
C ILE A 116 34.32 -7.10 15.95
N PRO A 117 34.42 -7.28 14.63
CA PRO A 117 34.23 -8.59 13.99
C PRO A 117 35.15 -9.64 14.61
N LEU A 118 34.60 -10.78 15.02
CA LEU A 118 35.35 -11.90 15.60
C LEU A 118 35.93 -12.83 14.53
N LEU A 119 36.11 -12.29 13.32
CA LEU A 119 36.62 -12.98 12.16
C LEU A 119 38.00 -12.40 11.78
N PRO A 120 38.99 -13.23 11.42
CA PRO A 120 40.29 -12.73 10.97
C PRO A 120 40.15 -11.70 9.84
N PRO A 121 40.99 -10.64 9.78
CA PRO A 121 40.86 -9.59 8.78
C PRO A 121 40.82 -10.08 7.32
N GLU A 122 41.62 -11.11 6.99
CA GLU A 122 41.62 -11.71 5.65
C GLU A 122 40.30 -12.40 5.31
N GLU A 123 39.74 -13.16 6.26
CA GLU A 123 38.44 -13.83 6.10
C GLU A 123 37.29 -12.80 6.06
N LEU A 124 37.37 -11.73 6.84
CA LEU A 124 36.41 -10.63 6.81
C LEU A 124 36.45 -9.89 5.46
N ALA A 125 37.65 -9.60 4.94
CA ALA A 125 37.80 -8.96 3.63
C ALA A 125 37.22 -9.84 2.51
N LYS A 126 37.49 -11.14 2.55
CA LYS A 126 36.91 -12.11 1.61
C LYS A 126 35.38 -12.13 1.71
N ARG A 127 34.83 -12.24 2.92
CA ARG A 127 33.38 -12.23 3.16
C ARG A 127 32.72 -10.95 2.62
N ASN A 128 33.33 -9.80 2.88
CA ASN A 128 32.81 -8.50 2.43
C ASN A 128 32.85 -8.39 0.90
N ALA A 129 33.89 -8.91 0.25
CA ALA A 129 33.99 -8.95 -1.21
C ALA A 129 32.92 -9.86 -1.83
N GLU A 130 32.68 -11.04 -1.25
CA GLU A 130 31.61 -11.96 -1.68
C GLU A 130 30.21 -11.34 -1.50
N GLU A 131 29.99 -10.64 -0.40
CA GLU A 131 28.74 -9.91 -0.12
C GLU A 131 28.50 -8.78 -1.12
N ALA A 132 29.52 -7.96 -1.37
CA ALA A 132 29.47 -6.91 -2.37
C ALA A 132 29.16 -7.49 -3.76
N ARG A 133 29.84 -8.57 -4.15
CA ARG A 133 29.62 -9.22 -5.44
C ARG A 133 28.22 -9.82 -5.56
N THR A 134 27.69 -10.41 -4.49
CA THR A 134 26.30 -10.90 -4.45
C THR A 134 25.30 -9.76 -4.68
N GLY A 135 25.55 -8.59 -4.07
CA GLY A 135 24.74 -7.39 -4.28
C GLY A 135 24.81 -6.89 -5.72
N GLU A 136 26.00 -6.84 -6.31
CA GLU A 136 26.19 -6.49 -7.73
C GLU A 136 25.44 -7.43 -8.66
N ILE A 137 25.56 -8.75 -8.45
CA ILE A 137 24.83 -9.76 -9.24
C ILE A 137 23.32 -9.55 -9.14
N GLN A 138 22.79 -9.24 -7.94
CA GLN A 138 21.37 -8.94 -7.76
C GLN A 138 20.94 -7.71 -8.56
N MET A 139 21.73 -6.63 -8.53
CA MET A 139 21.47 -5.43 -9.34
C MET A 139 21.50 -5.74 -10.85
N GLU A 140 22.41 -6.61 -11.30
CA GLU A 140 22.44 -7.05 -12.69
C GLU A 140 21.21 -7.88 -13.07
N PHE A 141 20.74 -8.78 -12.21
CA PHE A 141 19.50 -9.52 -12.42
C PHE A 141 18.29 -8.58 -12.53
N ASP A 142 18.19 -7.60 -11.63
CA ASP A 142 17.10 -6.64 -11.65
C ASP A 142 17.15 -5.76 -12.90
N SER A 143 18.35 -5.41 -13.38
CA SER A 143 18.52 -4.73 -14.67
C SER A 143 18.06 -5.58 -15.86
N ILE A 144 18.28 -6.90 -15.86
CA ILE A 144 17.82 -7.79 -16.93
C ILE A 144 16.29 -7.90 -16.90
N LYS A 145 15.71 -8.10 -15.71
CA LYS A 145 14.25 -8.13 -15.52
C LYS A 145 13.59 -6.84 -15.98
N GLU A 146 14.18 -5.71 -15.64
CA GLU A 146 13.71 -4.38 -16.04
C GLU A 146 13.71 -4.20 -17.57
N SER A 147 14.77 -4.65 -18.23
CA SER A 147 14.85 -4.63 -19.70
C SER A 147 13.77 -5.49 -20.34
N GLN A 148 13.57 -6.72 -19.87
CA GLN A 148 12.51 -7.60 -20.39
C GLN A 148 11.12 -7.00 -20.14
N ARG A 149 10.89 -6.42 -18.96
CA ARG A 149 9.63 -5.74 -18.64
C ARG A 149 9.34 -4.61 -19.60
N LYS A 150 10.34 -3.73 -19.84
CA LYS A 150 10.20 -2.63 -20.80
C LYS A 150 9.85 -3.13 -22.20
N GLU A 151 10.51 -4.19 -22.65
CA GLU A 151 10.20 -4.79 -23.95
C GLU A 151 8.77 -5.35 -24.00
N SER A 152 8.34 -6.06 -22.96
CA SER A 152 6.97 -6.57 -22.83
C SER A 152 5.93 -5.43 -22.79
N ALA A 153 6.22 -4.36 -22.04
CA ALA A 153 5.39 -3.18 -21.97
C ALA A 153 5.24 -2.51 -23.33
N LEU A 154 6.33 -2.37 -24.10
CA LEU A 154 6.30 -1.83 -25.46
C LEU A 154 5.48 -2.69 -26.42
N LYS A 155 5.55 -4.02 -26.32
CA LYS A 155 4.69 -4.95 -27.10
C LYS A 155 3.21 -4.78 -26.75
N ASN A 156 2.89 -4.60 -25.47
CA ASN A 156 1.52 -4.39 -25.01
C ASN A 156 1.00 -2.98 -25.31
N LEU A 157 1.89 -1.98 -25.46
CA LEU A 157 1.54 -0.61 -25.81
C LEU A 157 0.80 -0.53 -27.14
N ALA A 158 1.20 -1.36 -28.11
CA ALA A 158 0.54 -1.49 -29.42
C ALA A 158 -0.91 -2.01 -29.31
N ARG A 159 -1.25 -2.66 -28.19
CA ARG A 159 -2.58 -3.20 -27.91
C ARG A 159 -3.46 -2.26 -27.09
N THR A 160 -3.01 -1.02 -26.82
CA THR A 160 -3.75 -0.04 -26.01
C THR A 160 -5.19 0.14 -26.49
N ALA A 161 -5.42 0.20 -27.80
CA ALA A 161 -6.76 0.34 -28.36
C ALA A 161 -7.67 -0.85 -28.00
N ASP A 162 -7.13 -2.08 -28.02
CA ASP A 162 -7.87 -3.29 -27.65
C ASP A 162 -8.27 -3.25 -26.17
N TYR A 163 -7.36 -2.82 -25.29
CA TYR A 163 -7.63 -2.68 -23.85
C TYR A 163 -8.71 -1.63 -23.57
N LEU A 164 -8.65 -0.46 -24.21
CA LEU A 164 -9.67 0.59 -24.07
C LEU A 164 -11.04 0.11 -24.55
N MET A 165 -11.09 -0.65 -25.65
CA MET A 165 -12.33 -1.25 -26.13
C MET A 165 -12.89 -2.33 -25.20
N ALA A 166 -12.03 -3.16 -24.61
CA ALA A 166 -12.43 -4.14 -23.61
C ALA A 166 -13.05 -3.46 -22.39
N ILE A 167 -12.45 -2.36 -21.91
CA ILE A 167 -12.97 -1.56 -20.80
C ILE A 167 -14.34 -0.97 -21.14
N HIS A 168 -14.51 -0.35 -22.30
CA HIS A 168 -15.80 0.22 -22.72
C HIS A 168 -16.93 -0.83 -22.73
N ARG A 169 -16.64 -2.02 -23.27
CA ARG A 169 -17.63 -3.11 -23.34
C ARG A 169 -17.95 -3.70 -21.97
N SER A 170 -16.94 -3.84 -21.11
CA SER A 170 -17.15 -4.30 -19.73
C SER A 170 -18.11 -3.39 -18.96
N ARG A 171 -18.02 -2.07 -19.21
CA ARG A 171 -18.85 -1.06 -18.53
C ARG A 171 -20.24 -0.89 -19.11
N SER A 172 -20.45 -1.13 -20.41
CA SER A 172 -21.78 -1.00 -21.04
C SER A 172 -22.72 -2.19 -20.79
N GLY A 173 -22.27 -3.23 -20.09
CA GLY A 173 -23.12 -4.34 -19.64
C GLY A 173 -23.68 -5.21 -20.78
N GLN A 174 -23.03 -5.26 -21.95
CA GLN A 174 -23.47 -6.14 -23.03
C GLN A 174 -23.25 -7.63 -22.67
N PRO A 175 -24.30 -8.49 -22.72
CA PRO A 175 -24.16 -9.91 -22.44
C PRO A 175 -23.23 -10.58 -23.46
N GLY A 176 -22.14 -11.20 -23.01
CA GLY A 176 -21.11 -11.80 -23.86
C GLY A 176 -19.84 -10.96 -24.07
N ALA A 177 -19.62 -9.91 -23.28
CA ALA A 177 -18.52 -8.94 -23.42
C ALA A 177 -17.08 -9.49 -23.22
N THR A 178 -16.88 -10.79 -22.98
CA THR A 178 -15.55 -11.43 -23.17
C THR A 178 -15.23 -11.69 -24.64
N THR A 179 -16.15 -11.46 -25.59
CA THR A 179 -15.88 -11.64 -27.02
C THR A 179 -15.86 -10.32 -27.78
N SER A 180 -14.74 -9.60 -27.67
CA SER A 180 -14.15 -8.91 -28.82
C SER A 180 -13.58 -9.94 -29.79
N PRO A 181 -13.40 -9.66 -31.11
CA PRO A 181 -12.65 -10.55 -31.99
C PRO A 181 -11.22 -10.87 -31.51
N ALA A 182 -10.67 -10.08 -30.56
CA ALA A 182 -9.40 -10.35 -29.88
C ALA A 182 -9.65 -11.17 -28.60
N THR A 183 -9.72 -12.49 -28.75
CA THR A 183 -9.98 -13.47 -27.69
C THR A 183 -8.78 -13.77 -26.77
N ASP A 184 -7.78 -12.90 -26.71
CA ASP A 184 -6.48 -13.17 -26.08
C ASP A 184 -6.02 -12.14 -25.04
N LEU A 185 -6.85 -11.15 -24.69
CA LEU A 185 -6.57 -10.26 -23.57
C LEU A 185 -6.89 -10.97 -22.25
N SER A 186 -5.93 -11.02 -21.33
CA SER A 186 -6.13 -11.60 -19.99
C SER A 186 -7.00 -10.67 -19.12
N ASP A 187 -7.87 -11.25 -18.30
CA ASP A 187 -8.70 -10.50 -17.33
C ASP A 187 -7.84 -9.62 -16.40
N GLU A 188 -6.68 -10.14 -15.94
CA GLU A 188 -5.73 -9.39 -15.11
C GLU A 188 -5.24 -8.09 -15.78
N ALA A 189 -5.04 -8.11 -17.10
CA ALA A 189 -4.61 -6.93 -17.85
C ALA A 189 -5.73 -5.90 -17.97
N VAL A 190 -6.96 -6.34 -18.25
CA VAL A 190 -8.13 -5.45 -18.28
C VAL A 190 -8.34 -4.82 -16.91
N GLU A 191 -8.14 -5.57 -15.83
CA GLU A 191 -8.18 -5.06 -14.46
C GLU A 191 -7.06 -4.07 -14.14
N GLY A 192 -5.84 -4.34 -14.59
CA GLY A 192 -4.72 -3.39 -14.51
C GLY A 192 -5.08 -2.06 -15.17
N TRP A 193 -5.67 -2.10 -16.36
CA TRP A 193 -6.09 -0.91 -17.09
C TRP A 193 -7.25 -0.16 -16.44
N LEU A 194 -8.26 -0.85 -15.90
CA LEU A 194 -9.36 -0.24 -15.14
C LEU A 194 -8.81 0.58 -13.97
N ARG A 195 -7.90 -0.02 -13.18
CA ARG A 195 -7.24 0.67 -12.05
C ARG A 195 -6.41 1.85 -12.52
N TYR A 196 -5.60 1.66 -13.57
CA TYR A 196 -4.73 2.70 -14.09
C TYR A 196 -5.52 3.93 -14.56
N LEU A 197 -6.61 3.74 -15.31
CA LEU A 197 -7.50 4.81 -15.77
C LEU A 197 -8.38 5.39 -14.65
N GLY A 198 -8.32 4.86 -13.44
CA GLY A 198 -9.12 5.30 -12.30
C GLY A 198 -10.61 4.99 -12.44
N PHE A 199 -10.98 3.94 -13.19
CA PHE A 199 -12.33 3.40 -13.17
C PHE A 199 -12.51 2.57 -11.90
N GLN A 200 -13.53 2.88 -11.10
CA GLN A 200 -13.85 2.08 -9.92
C GLN A 200 -14.31 0.69 -10.37
N LYS A 201 -13.69 -0.35 -9.82
CA LYS A 201 -14.11 -1.74 -10.05
C LYS A 201 -15.30 -1.99 -9.15
N GLU A 202 -16.48 -2.01 -9.76
CA GLU A 202 -17.70 -2.41 -9.07
C GLU A 202 -17.89 -3.91 -9.21
N HIS A 203 -17.87 -4.61 -8.09
CA HIS A 203 -18.15 -6.02 -8.01
C HIS A 203 -19.57 -6.22 -7.50
N LEU A 204 -20.38 -6.99 -8.23
CA LEU A 204 -21.68 -7.40 -7.72
C LEU A 204 -21.49 -8.24 -6.46
N LEU A 205 -22.23 -7.92 -5.40
CA LEU A 205 -22.32 -8.79 -4.24
C LEU A 205 -22.88 -10.14 -4.68
N SER A 206 -22.13 -11.22 -4.44
CA SER A 206 -22.33 -12.51 -5.10
C SER A 206 -22.86 -13.59 -4.15
N LYS A 207 -22.57 -13.48 -2.84
CA LYS A 207 -22.89 -14.49 -1.84
C LYS A 207 -24.25 -14.21 -1.19
N GLN A 208 -25.19 -15.11 -1.38
CA GLN A 208 -26.51 -15.05 -0.74
C GLN A 208 -26.48 -15.66 0.66
N VAL A 209 -27.10 -14.97 1.62
CA VAL A 209 -27.25 -15.46 2.99
C VAL A 209 -28.70 -15.28 3.45
N THR A 210 -29.35 -16.39 3.80
CA THR A 210 -30.66 -16.40 4.46
C THR A 210 -30.49 -16.33 5.98
N ASP A 211 -31.39 -15.62 6.65
CA ASP A 211 -31.45 -15.47 8.10
C ASP A 211 -30.08 -15.12 8.73
N ILE A 212 -29.43 -14.08 8.21
CA ILE A 212 -28.10 -13.67 8.65
C ILE A 212 -28.09 -13.40 10.16
N HIS A 213 -26.98 -13.73 10.82
CA HIS A 213 -26.86 -13.70 12.29
C HIS A 213 -27.89 -14.55 13.04
N GLY A 214 -28.52 -15.53 12.38
CA GLY A 214 -29.55 -16.38 12.95
C GLY A 214 -30.88 -15.67 13.18
N LYS A 215 -31.17 -14.61 12.42
CA LYS A 215 -32.38 -13.79 12.55
C LYS A 215 -33.35 -14.09 11.41
N PRO A 216 -34.48 -14.78 11.68
CA PRO A 216 -35.47 -15.08 10.66
C PRO A 216 -35.94 -13.83 9.90
N GLY A 217 -35.94 -13.91 8.58
CA GLY A 217 -36.41 -12.83 7.69
C GLY A 217 -35.42 -11.69 7.48
N ILE A 218 -34.18 -11.79 8.00
CA ILE A 218 -33.08 -10.89 7.62
C ILE A 218 -32.24 -11.60 6.55
N HIS A 219 -32.37 -11.16 5.30
CA HIS A 219 -31.67 -11.74 4.15
C HIS A 219 -30.56 -10.82 3.69
N ALA A 220 -29.48 -11.37 3.14
CA ALA A 220 -28.33 -10.57 2.75
C ALA A 220 -27.64 -11.03 1.47
N TRP A 221 -27.02 -10.06 0.81
CA TRP A 221 -25.96 -10.25 -0.17
C TRP A 221 -24.63 -9.79 0.42
N VAL A 222 -23.58 -10.59 0.28
CA VAL A 222 -22.26 -10.34 0.87
C VAL A 222 -21.19 -10.37 -0.22
N GLY A 223 -20.19 -9.48 -0.10
CA GLY A 223 -19.03 -9.41 -0.99
C GLY A 223 -17.98 -10.49 -0.70
N ASP A 224 -16.95 -10.59 -1.54
CA ASP A 224 -15.98 -11.69 -1.52
C ASP A 224 -15.05 -11.65 -0.28
N GLN A 225 -14.91 -10.49 0.37
CA GLN A 225 -14.13 -10.32 1.60
C GLN A 225 -14.96 -10.32 2.90
N ASP A 226 -16.20 -10.82 2.86
CA ASP A 226 -17.09 -11.01 4.03
C ASP A 226 -17.35 -9.72 4.88
N ALA A 227 -17.15 -8.52 4.32
CA ALA A 227 -17.26 -7.25 5.06
C ALA A 227 -18.25 -6.24 4.47
N ALA A 228 -18.35 -6.13 3.14
CA ALA A 228 -19.40 -5.35 2.50
C ALA A 228 -20.68 -6.19 2.37
N SER A 229 -21.83 -5.62 2.74
CA SER A 229 -23.11 -6.34 2.64
C SER A 229 -24.30 -5.44 2.37
N LEU A 230 -25.32 -6.01 1.75
CA LEU A 230 -26.68 -5.50 1.73
C LEU A 230 -27.55 -6.44 2.55
N THR A 231 -28.36 -5.91 3.46
CA THR A 231 -29.28 -6.64 4.34
C THR A 231 -30.69 -6.11 4.16
N VAL A 232 -31.68 -7.01 4.14
CA VAL A 232 -33.10 -6.68 4.01
C VAL A 232 -33.88 -7.32 5.14
N ASN A 233 -34.63 -6.49 5.87
CA ASN A 233 -35.60 -6.96 6.84
C ASN A 233 -36.96 -7.15 6.18
N THR A 234 -37.33 -8.42 5.93
CA THR A 234 -38.60 -8.78 5.30
C THR A 234 -39.77 -8.85 6.29
N ASN A 235 -39.49 -8.77 7.58
CA ASN A 235 -40.50 -8.86 8.63
C ASN A 235 -41.40 -7.62 8.68
N THR A 236 -42.59 -7.78 9.26
CA THR A 236 -43.50 -6.67 9.59
C THR A 236 -43.12 -5.94 10.88
N GLU A 237 -42.09 -6.41 11.58
CA GLU A 237 -41.58 -5.83 12.82
C GLU A 237 -40.08 -5.49 12.67
N GLU A 238 -39.60 -4.57 13.51
CA GLU A 238 -38.17 -4.29 13.61
C GLU A 238 -37.42 -5.48 14.21
N VAL A 239 -36.17 -5.67 13.78
CA VAL A 239 -35.34 -6.79 14.23
C VAL A 239 -34.01 -6.26 14.73
N SER A 240 -33.69 -6.60 15.98
CA SER A 240 -32.40 -6.27 16.58
C SER A 240 -31.37 -7.38 16.37
N TYR A 241 -30.18 -7.01 15.88
CA TYR A 241 -29.05 -7.90 15.72
C TYR A 241 -27.72 -7.13 15.76
N LEU A 242 -26.64 -7.81 16.15
CA LEU A 242 -25.37 -7.16 16.49
C LEU A 242 -25.62 -5.98 17.47
N THR A 243 -25.28 -4.76 17.06
CA THR A 243 -25.45 -3.50 17.77
C THR A 243 -26.60 -2.63 17.22
N ILE A 244 -27.30 -3.09 16.18
CA ILE A 244 -28.29 -2.29 15.44
C ILE A 244 -29.73 -2.78 15.64
N VAL A 245 -30.68 -1.90 15.33
CA VAL A 245 -32.11 -2.22 15.20
C VAL A 245 -32.55 -1.84 13.80
N GLN A 246 -32.75 -2.85 12.94
CA GLN A 246 -33.19 -2.62 11.57
C GLN A 246 -34.73 -2.53 11.52
N PRO A 247 -35.30 -1.42 11.02
CA PRO A 247 -36.75 -1.25 10.91
C PRO A 247 -37.42 -2.35 10.10
N ALA A 248 -38.71 -2.59 10.35
CA ALA A 248 -39.53 -3.46 9.52
C ALA A 248 -39.46 -3.03 8.06
N ARG A 249 -39.46 -4.00 7.12
CA ARG A 249 -39.59 -3.72 5.69
C ARG A 249 -38.58 -2.67 5.20
N SER A 250 -37.30 -2.89 5.48
CA SER A 250 -36.23 -1.92 5.17
C SER A 250 -34.98 -2.58 4.59
N VAL A 251 -34.26 -1.79 3.78
CA VAL A 251 -32.96 -2.14 3.21
C VAL A 251 -31.86 -1.37 3.94
N ALA A 252 -30.78 -2.06 4.30
CA ALA A 252 -29.59 -1.46 4.87
C ALA A 252 -28.33 -2.02 4.20
N VAL A 253 -27.29 -1.21 4.14
CA VAL A 253 -25.99 -1.59 3.57
C VAL A 253 -24.89 -1.33 4.59
N HIS A 254 -23.80 -2.09 4.49
CA HIS A 254 -22.63 -1.91 5.32
C HIS A 254 -21.37 -1.94 4.44
N PRO A 255 -20.52 -0.89 4.47
CA PRO A 255 -19.27 -0.88 3.71
C PRO A 255 -18.25 -1.85 4.31
N SER A 256 -17.19 -2.15 3.56
CA SER A 256 -16.03 -2.87 4.11
C SER A 256 -14.96 -1.88 4.59
N PRO A 257 -13.87 -2.32 5.25
CA PRO A 257 -12.78 -1.42 5.65
C PRO A 257 -12.13 -0.62 4.51
N GLN A 258 -12.21 -1.11 3.27
CA GLN A 258 -11.48 -0.57 2.11
C GLN A 258 -12.37 -0.28 0.90
N ASN A 259 -13.61 -0.77 0.93
CA ASN A 259 -14.55 -0.70 -0.19
C ASN A 259 -15.86 -0.06 0.28
N SER A 260 -16.38 0.86 -0.52
CA SER A 260 -17.75 1.33 -0.39
C SER A 260 -18.72 0.25 -0.85
N VAL A 261 -19.98 0.38 -0.43
CA VAL A 261 -21.09 -0.45 -0.88
C VAL A 261 -22.13 0.44 -1.52
N SER A 262 -22.69 0.02 -2.66
CA SER A 262 -23.67 0.80 -3.40
C SER A 262 -24.89 0.00 -3.81
N VAL A 263 -26.01 0.73 -3.90
CA VAL A 263 -27.25 0.27 -4.49
C VAL A 263 -27.52 1.12 -5.71
N SER A 264 -27.62 0.48 -6.87
CA SER A 264 -27.82 1.16 -8.14
C SER A 264 -29.15 0.82 -8.79
N TRP A 265 -29.80 1.83 -9.35
CA TRP A 265 -30.93 1.70 -10.25
C TRP A 265 -30.51 1.99 -11.69
N LYS A 266 -30.85 1.07 -12.61
CA LYS A 266 -30.63 1.21 -14.05
C LYS A 266 -31.90 1.70 -14.72
N CYS A 267 -31.81 2.83 -15.41
CA CYS A 267 -32.90 3.48 -16.11
C CYS A 267 -33.45 2.58 -17.24
N PRO A 268 -34.71 2.11 -17.14
CA PRO A 268 -35.26 1.20 -18.15
C PRO A 268 -35.88 1.92 -19.34
N THR A 269 -36.20 3.21 -19.21
CA THR A 269 -36.91 4.01 -20.22
C THR A 269 -36.36 5.42 -20.27
N GLU A 270 -36.18 5.99 -21.46
CA GLU A 270 -35.79 7.39 -21.58
C GLU A 270 -36.91 8.31 -21.05
N GLY A 271 -36.55 9.32 -20.25
CA GLY A 271 -37.52 10.24 -19.67
C GLY A 271 -36.94 11.27 -18.70
N THR A 272 -37.83 12.05 -18.09
CA THR A 272 -37.50 12.93 -16.96
C THR A 272 -37.98 12.26 -15.67
N TYR A 273 -37.12 12.27 -14.66
CA TYR A 273 -37.37 11.62 -13.37
C TYR A 273 -37.14 12.59 -12.21
N THR A 274 -37.90 12.38 -11.15
CA THR A 274 -37.68 13.00 -9.84
C THR A 274 -37.15 11.93 -8.89
N LEU A 275 -36.07 12.26 -8.18
CA LEU A 275 -35.43 11.38 -7.21
C LEU A 275 -35.68 11.92 -5.80
N ASP A 276 -36.04 11.05 -4.87
CA ASP A 276 -36.17 11.34 -3.45
C ASP A 276 -35.67 10.16 -2.63
N GLY A 277 -35.38 10.39 -1.35
CA GLY A 277 -34.85 9.35 -0.49
C GLY A 277 -34.09 9.89 0.70
N LYS A 278 -33.50 8.96 1.44
CA LYS A 278 -32.76 9.26 2.66
C LYS A 278 -31.78 8.18 3.02
N VAL A 279 -30.80 8.56 3.82
CA VAL A 279 -29.86 7.65 4.47
C VAL A 279 -29.88 7.87 5.97
N ARG A 280 -29.80 6.79 6.74
CA ARG A 280 -29.80 6.83 8.20
C ARG A 280 -28.83 5.80 8.75
N ASP A 281 -27.98 6.21 9.68
CA ASP A 281 -27.12 5.29 10.41
C ASP A 281 -27.96 4.51 11.45
N LEU A 282 -27.87 3.17 11.41
CA LEU A 282 -28.57 2.27 12.32
C LEU A 282 -27.77 1.98 13.60
N ASP A 283 -26.50 2.38 13.69
CA ASP A 283 -25.67 2.21 14.89
C ASP A 283 -25.33 3.56 15.56
N SER A 284 -26.11 3.94 16.57
CA SER A 284 -25.85 5.16 17.33
C SER A 284 -24.72 5.04 18.37
N SER A 285 -24.06 3.87 18.49
CA SER A 285 -23.25 3.51 19.66
C SER A 285 -21.74 3.50 19.43
N CYS A 286 -21.29 3.29 18.19
CA CYS A 286 -19.88 3.24 17.79
C CYS A 286 -19.69 3.64 16.32
N GLY A 287 -18.45 3.90 15.87
CA GLY A 287 -18.15 4.39 14.51
C GLY A 287 -17.72 5.87 14.47
N ASP A 288 -17.37 6.37 13.29
CA ASP A 288 -17.15 7.80 13.01
C ASP A 288 -18.16 8.40 12.00
N GLY A 289 -19.25 7.66 11.80
CA GLY A 289 -20.48 8.06 11.16
C GLY A 289 -20.44 7.84 9.66
N VAL A 290 -21.54 8.13 8.99
CA VAL A 290 -21.70 7.72 7.59
C VAL A 290 -21.23 8.82 6.62
N SER A 291 -20.56 8.41 5.54
CA SER A 291 -20.31 9.21 4.34
C SER A 291 -21.10 8.60 3.19
N TRP A 292 -21.83 9.42 2.44
CA TRP A 292 -22.67 8.92 1.35
C TRP A 292 -22.66 9.85 0.13
N GLU A 293 -22.85 9.24 -1.03
CA GLU A 293 -22.91 9.93 -2.31
C GLU A 293 -24.04 9.35 -3.17
N LEU A 294 -24.76 10.21 -3.88
CA LEU A 294 -25.69 9.84 -4.94
C LEU A 294 -25.07 10.25 -6.28
N THR A 295 -24.75 9.27 -7.11
CA THR A 295 -24.08 9.48 -8.40
C THR A 295 -24.99 9.12 -9.57
N LEU A 296 -24.81 9.82 -10.69
CA LEU A 296 -25.35 9.47 -11.99
C LEU A 296 -24.21 9.04 -12.89
N GLU A 297 -24.29 7.82 -13.41
CA GLU A 297 -23.50 7.36 -14.53
C GLU A 297 -24.34 7.44 -15.81
N SER A 298 -23.90 8.27 -16.76
CA SER A 298 -24.52 8.41 -18.07
C SER A 298 -23.45 8.48 -19.15
N GLN A 299 -23.61 7.70 -20.21
CA GLN A 299 -22.67 7.66 -21.35
C GLN A 299 -21.20 7.43 -20.95
N GLY A 300 -20.97 6.70 -19.85
CA GLY A 300 -19.63 6.39 -19.33
C GLY A 300 -19.01 7.50 -18.46
N GLU A 301 -19.69 8.63 -18.27
CA GLU A 301 -19.34 9.66 -17.29
C GLU A 301 -20.09 9.43 -15.99
N SER A 302 -19.38 9.52 -14.86
CA SER A 302 -19.98 9.53 -13.53
C SER A 302 -19.92 10.95 -12.97
N ARG A 303 -21.03 11.43 -12.42
CA ARG A 303 -21.11 12.71 -11.71
C ARG A 303 -21.88 12.56 -10.41
N ILE A 304 -21.48 13.30 -9.39
CA ILE A 304 -22.18 13.38 -8.11
C ILE A 304 -23.40 14.30 -8.28
N LEU A 305 -24.59 13.80 -8.00
CA LEU A 305 -25.83 14.58 -7.97
C LEU A 305 -25.98 15.30 -6.62
N CYS A 306 -25.79 14.55 -5.54
CA CYS A 306 -25.68 15.07 -4.18
C CYS A 306 -24.83 14.15 -3.32
N GLN A 307 -24.32 14.67 -2.21
CA GLN A 307 -23.51 13.93 -1.25
C GLN A 307 -23.70 14.54 0.14
N GLY A 308 -23.38 13.76 1.16
CA GLY A 308 -23.48 14.23 2.54
C GLY A 308 -22.66 13.39 3.50
N ASN A 309 -22.56 13.89 4.73
CA ASN A 309 -21.89 13.23 5.82
C ASN A 309 -22.54 13.60 7.15
N PHE A 310 -22.67 12.62 8.03
CA PHE A 310 -23.22 12.84 9.36
C PHE A 310 -22.52 11.98 10.42
N ILE A 311 -22.72 12.37 11.68
CA ILE A 311 -22.22 11.66 12.86
C ILE A 311 -23.11 10.45 13.18
N ASN A 312 -22.63 9.55 14.04
CA ASN A 312 -23.33 8.30 14.34
C ASN A 312 -24.79 8.50 14.78
N GLY A 313 -25.67 7.63 14.29
CA GLY A 313 -27.12 7.69 14.51
C GLY A 313 -27.83 8.86 13.82
N GLY A 314 -27.14 9.59 12.94
CA GLY A 314 -27.73 10.66 12.13
C GLY A 314 -28.63 10.16 11.01
N GLU A 315 -29.44 11.06 10.46
CA GLU A 315 -30.25 10.85 9.26
C GLU A 315 -30.13 12.08 8.37
N GLU A 316 -30.04 11.85 7.06
CA GLU A 316 -30.05 12.91 6.07
C GLU A 316 -31.04 12.58 4.94
N LEU A 317 -31.95 13.51 4.65
CA LEU A 317 -32.82 13.46 3.48
C LEU A 317 -32.06 13.99 2.27
N PHE A 318 -32.23 13.38 1.09
CA PHE A 318 -31.59 13.87 -0.14
C PHE A 318 -31.97 15.32 -0.45
N SER A 319 -33.19 15.74 -0.09
CA SER A 319 -33.67 17.11 -0.23
C SER A 319 -32.87 18.16 0.54
N ASN A 320 -32.15 17.74 1.59
CA ASN A 320 -31.37 18.61 2.46
C ASN A 320 -29.89 18.66 2.09
N ALA A 321 -29.44 17.74 1.21
CA ALA A 321 -28.05 17.61 0.80
C ALA A 321 -27.66 18.67 -0.25
N GLY A 322 -26.35 18.98 -0.33
CA GLY A 322 -25.84 19.85 -1.38
C GLY A 322 -26.09 19.23 -2.76
N GLY A 323 -26.68 19.99 -3.69
CA GLY A 323 -27.00 19.51 -5.05
C GLY A 323 -28.43 18.96 -5.22
N ALA A 324 -29.25 18.96 -4.17
CA ALA A 324 -30.63 18.43 -4.16
C ALA A 324 -31.57 19.02 -5.25
N ASP A 325 -31.33 20.24 -5.71
CA ASP A 325 -32.14 20.85 -6.78
C ASP A 325 -32.06 20.05 -8.10
N SER A 326 -30.94 19.36 -8.35
CA SER A 326 -30.77 18.50 -9.53
C SER A 326 -31.68 17.27 -9.52
N LEU A 327 -32.18 16.87 -8.35
CA LEU A 327 -33.01 15.68 -8.16
C LEU A 327 -34.47 15.91 -8.56
N LYS A 328 -34.91 17.16 -8.64
CA LYS A 328 -36.33 17.50 -8.93
C LYS A 328 -36.71 17.20 -10.38
N SER A 329 -35.75 17.26 -11.30
CA SER A 329 -35.96 17.06 -12.74
C SER A 329 -34.67 16.59 -13.41
N LEU A 330 -34.48 15.28 -13.47
CA LEU A 330 -33.31 14.63 -14.05
C LEU A 330 -33.67 13.94 -15.36
N LYS A 331 -33.08 14.37 -16.48
CA LYS A 331 -33.22 13.70 -17.77
C LYS A 331 -32.30 12.49 -17.84
N LEU A 332 -32.86 11.32 -18.05
CA LEU A 332 -32.14 10.05 -18.09
C LEU A 332 -32.46 9.29 -19.38
N GLY A 333 -31.43 8.73 -20.01
CA GLY A 333 -31.52 7.79 -21.12
C GLY A 333 -31.65 6.34 -20.63
N VAL A 334 -32.03 5.43 -21.54
CA VAL A 334 -32.03 3.99 -21.25
C VAL A 334 -30.61 3.54 -20.92
N GLY A 335 -30.44 2.85 -19.79
CA GLY A 335 -29.16 2.33 -19.32
C GLY A 335 -28.36 3.27 -18.44
N ASP A 336 -28.74 4.55 -18.32
CA ASP A 336 -28.19 5.44 -17.30
C ASP A 336 -28.40 4.84 -15.91
N ARG A 337 -27.46 5.08 -15.00
CA ARG A 337 -27.46 4.44 -13.68
C ARG A 337 -27.36 5.46 -12.56
N VAL A 338 -28.26 5.34 -11.59
CA VAL A 338 -28.27 6.16 -10.37
C VAL A 338 -27.83 5.27 -9.22
N SER A 339 -26.76 5.65 -8.52
CA SER A 339 -26.19 4.84 -7.44
C SER A 339 -26.13 5.61 -6.13
N VAL A 340 -26.69 5.05 -5.05
CA VAL A 340 -26.41 5.51 -3.68
C VAL A 340 -25.25 4.69 -3.16
N SER A 341 -24.15 5.35 -2.80
CA SER A 341 -22.93 4.71 -2.31
C SER A 341 -22.66 5.13 -0.88
N ILE A 342 -22.35 4.16 -0.02
CA ILE A 342 -21.94 4.34 1.37
C ILE A 342 -20.46 3.98 1.47
N GLY A 343 -19.63 4.98 1.76
CA GLY A 343 -18.18 4.84 1.83
C GLY A 343 -17.69 4.63 3.28
N PRO A 344 -16.59 3.88 3.50
CA PRO A 344 -15.98 3.77 4.81
C PRO A 344 -15.32 5.09 5.21
N LYS A 345 -15.52 5.51 6.47
CA LYS A 345 -14.65 6.52 7.09
C LYS A 345 -13.50 5.84 7.85
N THR A 346 -12.88 6.53 8.81
CA THR A 346 -11.75 6.02 9.59
C THR A 346 -12.13 4.79 10.43
N SER A 347 -13.40 4.65 10.85
CA SER A 347 -13.91 3.57 11.69
C SER A 347 -15.19 2.94 11.11
N HIS A 348 -15.02 1.97 10.21
CA HIS A 348 -16.07 1.26 9.47
C HIS A 348 -16.84 0.16 10.23
N ALA A 349 -16.50 -0.12 11.49
CA ALA A 349 -17.03 -1.30 12.21
C ALA A 349 -18.52 -1.21 12.56
N CYS A 350 -19.13 -0.02 12.43
CA CYS A 350 -20.50 0.28 12.85
C CYS A 350 -21.25 1.16 11.82
N ASP A 351 -20.90 1.07 10.53
CA ASP A 351 -21.45 1.96 9.49
C ASP A 351 -22.70 1.38 8.79
N THR A 352 -23.50 0.54 9.48
CA THR A 352 -24.70 -0.03 8.86
C THR A 352 -25.71 1.09 8.60
N THR A 353 -25.94 1.37 7.33
CA THR A 353 -26.73 2.51 6.88
C THR A 353 -28.01 2.02 6.22
N LEU A 354 -29.15 2.44 6.74
CA LEU A 354 -30.45 2.31 6.06
C LEU A 354 -30.48 3.22 4.85
N VAL A 355 -30.94 2.68 3.71
CA VAL A 355 -31.01 3.40 2.43
C VAL A 355 -32.44 3.34 1.91
N ASP A 356 -33.03 4.52 1.70
CA ASP A 356 -34.29 4.68 0.97
C ASP A 356 -34.03 5.46 -0.32
N LEU A 357 -34.54 4.95 -1.44
CA LEU A 357 -34.46 5.61 -2.74
C LEU A 357 -35.77 5.39 -3.50
N SER A 358 -36.38 6.50 -3.94
CA SER A 358 -37.57 6.55 -4.76
C SER A 358 -37.28 7.35 -6.02
N ILE A 359 -37.67 6.79 -7.17
CA ILE A 359 -37.47 7.37 -8.49
C ILE A 359 -38.83 7.38 -9.18
N ALA A 360 -39.37 8.57 -9.41
CA ALA A 360 -40.68 8.75 -10.04
C ALA A 360 -40.51 9.35 -11.44
N ALA A 361 -41.16 8.77 -12.44
CA ALA A 361 -41.29 9.45 -13.73
C ALA A 361 -42.11 10.75 -13.57
N GLU A 362 -41.77 11.80 -14.33
CA GLU A 362 -42.49 13.07 -14.28
C GLU A 362 -43.98 12.95 -14.71
N ASP A 363 -44.31 11.92 -15.52
CA ASP A 363 -45.70 11.58 -15.83
C ASP A 363 -46.43 11.14 -14.55
N PRO A 364 -47.52 11.81 -14.14
CA PRO A 364 -48.29 11.43 -12.95
C PRO A 364 -48.89 10.02 -12.99
N ASN A 365 -49.01 9.41 -14.17
CA ASN A 365 -49.43 8.01 -14.33
C ASN A 365 -48.25 7.06 -14.65
N GLY A 366 -47.02 7.59 -14.61
CA GLY A 366 -45.81 6.85 -14.88
C GLY A 366 -45.40 5.92 -13.74
N PRO A 367 -44.45 5.01 -14.00
CA PRO A 367 -43.90 4.12 -12.98
C PRO A 367 -43.16 4.91 -11.90
N VAL A 368 -43.27 4.39 -10.67
CA VAL A 368 -42.44 4.77 -9.52
C VAL A 368 -41.65 3.53 -9.11
N TRP A 369 -40.34 3.65 -9.08
CA TRP A 369 -39.46 2.64 -8.50
C TRP A 369 -39.14 3.07 -7.08
N ASP A 370 -39.37 2.16 -6.15
CA ASP A 370 -39.00 2.34 -4.75
C ASP A 370 -38.17 1.15 -4.34
N LEU A 371 -36.98 1.43 -3.80
CA LEU A 371 -35.98 0.43 -3.47
C LEU A 371 -36.53 -0.62 -2.49
N ASN A 372 -37.23 -0.20 -1.45
CA ASN A 372 -37.74 -1.11 -0.44
C ASN A 372 -38.83 -2.00 -1.05
N GLU A 373 -39.81 -1.38 -1.70
CA GLU A 373 -40.94 -2.11 -2.28
C GLU A 373 -40.54 -3.03 -3.45
N ASP A 374 -39.46 -2.73 -4.18
CA ASP A 374 -38.91 -3.62 -5.22
C ASP A 374 -38.12 -4.81 -4.65
N LEU A 375 -37.44 -4.66 -3.51
CA LEU A 375 -36.53 -5.70 -2.99
C LEU A 375 -37.16 -6.61 -1.92
N ILE A 376 -38.06 -6.11 -1.08
CA ILE A 376 -38.42 -6.78 0.18
C ILE A 376 -38.96 -8.20 -0.02
N GLU A 377 -39.75 -8.44 -1.06
CA GLU A 377 -40.42 -9.74 -1.23
C GLU A 377 -39.48 -10.84 -1.76
N ASP A 378 -38.43 -10.49 -2.50
CA ASP A 378 -37.63 -11.46 -3.26
C ASP A 378 -36.15 -11.05 -3.48
N VAL A 379 -35.54 -10.32 -2.55
CA VAL A 379 -34.15 -9.81 -2.66
C VAL A 379 -33.11 -10.85 -3.10
N LEU A 380 -33.29 -12.13 -2.77
CA LEU A 380 -32.35 -13.21 -3.10
C LEU A 380 -32.60 -13.85 -4.49
N VAL A 381 -33.51 -13.34 -5.30
CA VAL A 381 -33.79 -13.88 -6.65
C VAL A 381 -32.56 -13.78 -7.57
N ALA A 382 -31.93 -12.62 -7.64
CA ALA A 382 -30.76 -12.37 -8.47
C ALA A 382 -30.07 -11.06 -8.06
N ASN A 383 -28.81 -10.90 -8.45
CA ASN A 383 -28.10 -9.63 -8.48
C ASN A 383 -27.32 -9.58 -9.80
N PRO A 384 -27.70 -8.74 -10.79
CA PRO A 384 -28.72 -7.69 -10.74
C PRO A 384 -30.15 -8.22 -10.51
N HIS A 385 -30.91 -7.52 -9.67
CA HIS A 385 -32.26 -7.84 -9.21
C HIS A 385 -33.34 -7.20 -10.13
N PRO A 386 -34.47 -7.91 -10.41
CA PRO A 386 -35.55 -7.38 -11.24
C PRO A 386 -36.43 -6.34 -10.50
N ASP A 387 -37.04 -5.40 -11.21
CA ASP A 387 -38.08 -4.57 -10.58
C ASP A 387 -39.41 -5.32 -10.42
N ARG A 388 -40.33 -4.78 -9.61
CA ARG A 388 -41.68 -5.36 -9.44
C ARG A 388 -42.53 -5.38 -10.72
N PHE A 389 -42.12 -4.63 -11.73
CA PHE A 389 -42.79 -4.56 -13.03
C PHE A 389 -42.33 -5.69 -13.97
N GLY A 390 -41.42 -6.56 -13.52
CA GLY A 390 -40.95 -7.74 -14.24
C GLY A 390 -39.79 -7.47 -15.20
N ARG A 391 -39.11 -6.32 -15.08
CA ARG A 391 -37.91 -6.01 -15.86
C ARG A 391 -36.68 -6.51 -15.13
N ASN A 392 -35.85 -7.27 -15.82
CA ASN A 392 -34.64 -7.84 -15.23
C ASN A 392 -33.50 -6.82 -15.15
N GLY A 393 -32.71 -6.92 -14.08
CA GLY A 393 -31.48 -6.15 -13.89
C GLY A 393 -31.68 -4.64 -13.77
N ILE A 394 -32.74 -4.25 -13.06
CA ILE A 394 -33.04 -2.86 -12.73
C ILE A 394 -32.27 -2.41 -11.50
N TRP A 395 -32.17 -3.28 -10.50
CA TRP A 395 -31.43 -3.02 -9.28
C TRP A 395 -30.12 -3.80 -9.27
N SER A 396 -29.03 -3.21 -8.79
CA SER A 396 -27.79 -3.94 -8.56
C SER A 396 -27.13 -3.51 -7.27
N PHE A 397 -26.52 -4.47 -6.58
CA PHE A 397 -25.84 -4.26 -5.31
C PHE A 397 -24.36 -4.55 -5.49
N GLN A 398 -23.51 -3.60 -5.18
CA GLN A 398 -22.11 -3.66 -5.54
C GLN A 398 -21.21 -3.23 -4.39
N GLU A 399 -19.99 -3.75 -4.39
CA GLU A 399 -18.87 -3.17 -3.64
C GLU A 399 -17.91 -2.49 -4.63
N SER A 400 -17.36 -1.33 -4.25
CA SER A 400 -16.33 -0.67 -5.05
C SER A 400 -15.12 -0.27 -4.21
N THR A 401 -13.92 -0.52 -4.75
CA THR A 401 -12.67 -0.17 -4.07
C THR A 401 -12.46 1.35 -4.13
N GLU A 402 -12.47 2.03 -2.99
CA GLU A 402 -12.28 3.49 -2.95
C GLU A 402 -10.82 3.93 -3.17
N ASN A 403 -9.85 3.02 -3.15
CA ASN A 403 -8.43 3.38 -3.24
C ASN A 403 -7.67 2.57 -4.29
N GLY A 404 -7.96 2.82 -5.55
CA GLY A 404 -6.96 2.75 -6.61
C GLY A 404 -6.61 4.16 -7.01
N GLY A 405 -5.68 4.81 -6.28
CA GLY A 405 -5.19 6.13 -6.69
C GLY A 405 -4.74 6.04 -8.15
N SER A 406 -5.47 6.67 -9.06
CA SER A 406 -5.12 6.66 -10.47
C SER A 406 -3.73 7.26 -10.59
N ALA A 407 -2.83 6.56 -11.29
CA ALA A 407 -1.59 7.21 -11.70
C ALA A 407 -1.97 8.51 -12.45
N GLN A 408 -1.25 9.60 -12.19
CA GLN A 408 -1.51 10.89 -12.82
C GLN A 408 -1.60 10.76 -14.36
N GLY A 409 -0.82 9.84 -14.96
CA GLY A 409 -0.90 9.51 -16.38
C GLY A 409 -2.21 8.84 -16.79
N GLY A 410 -2.76 7.97 -15.97
CA GLY A 410 -4.02 7.27 -16.25
C GLY A 410 -5.25 8.19 -16.20
N GLU A 411 -5.31 9.14 -15.25
CA GLU A 411 -6.36 10.15 -15.22
C GLU A 411 -6.31 11.06 -16.47
N GLY A 412 -5.10 11.51 -16.84
CA GLY A 412 -4.89 12.32 -18.04
C GLY A 412 -5.26 11.59 -19.32
N LEU A 413 -4.88 10.32 -19.44
CA LEU A 413 -5.21 9.46 -20.58
C LEU A 413 -6.71 9.23 -20.70
N ARG A 414 -7.40 8.97 -19.58
CA ARG A 414 -8.86 8.82 -19.53
C ARG A 414 -9.57 10.08 -20.03
N LYS A 415 -9.22 11.25 -19.50
CA LYS A 415 -9.83 12.53 -19.92
C LYS A 415 -9.64 12.76 -21.42
N ARG A 416 -8.42 12.50 -21.93
CA ARG A 416 -8.12 12.66 -23.36
C ARG A 416 -8.93 11.70 -24.23
N TRP A 417 -9.10 10.45 -23.79
CA TRP A 417 -9.93 9.48 -24.49
C TRP A 417 -11.40 9.92 -24.54
N GLN A 418 -11.96 10.37 -23.42
CA GLN A 418 -13.34 10.88 -23.33
C GLN A 418 -13.58 12.11 -24.21
N GLU A 419 -12.64 13.07 -24.22
CA GLU A 419 -12.72 14.24 -25.10
C GLU A 419 -12.77 13.84 -26.59
N GLU A 420 -11.99 12.84 -27.01
CA GLU A 420 -12.02 12.34 -28.39
C GLU A 420 -13.32 11.62 -28.72
N ILE A 421 -13.89 10.85 -27.78
CA ILE A 421 -15.22 10.24 -27.93
C ILE A 421 -16.27 11.33 -28.15
N GLY A 422 -16.28 12.37 -27.31
CA GLY A 422 -17.22 13.48 -27.41
C GLY A 422 -17.16 14.21 -28.75
N LYS A 423 -15.95 14.47 -29.26
CA LYS A 423 -15.75 15.09 -30.60
C LYS A 423 -16.35 14.23 -31.72
N LEU A 424 -16.10 12.91 -31.67
CA LEU A 424 -16.53 11.97 -32.72
C LEU A 424 -18.02 11.64 -32.64
N SER A 425 -18.61 11.65 -31.44
CA SER A 425 -20.04 11.37 -31.25
C SER A 425 -20.94 12.52 -31.72
N LEU A 426 -20.42 13.75 -31.80
CA LEU A 426 -21.17 14.91 -32.31
C LEU A 426 -21.38 14.87 -33.84
N GLU A 427 -20.70 13.96 -34.55
CA GLU A 427 -20.78 13.81 -36.00
C GLU A 427 -21.92 12.88 -36.48
N GLY A 428 -22.68 12.24 -35.57
CA GLY A 428 -23.86 11.44 -35.92
C GLY A 428 -24.72 10.99 -34.73
N GLN A 429 -26.02 10.81 -34.94
CA GLN A 429 -26.98 10.43 -33.87
C GLN A 429 -27.25 8.91 -33.88
N GLY A 430 -27.06 8.22 -32.73
CA GLY A 430 -27.49 6.82 -32.49
C GLY A 430 -26.45 5.93 -31.76
N GLU A 431 -26.90 4.86 -31.07
CA GLU A 431 -26.04 3.92 -30.30
C GLU A 431 -24.92 3.28 -31.13
N ARG A 432 -25.22 2.88 -32.38
CA ARG A 432 -24.23 2.31 -33.30
C ARG A 432 -23.11 3.30 -33.68
N THR A 433 -23.37 4.59 -33.50
CA THR A 433 -22.40 5.67 -33.76
C THR A 433 -21.47 5.89 -32.56
N LEU A 434 -21.95 5.63 -31.34
CA LEU A 434 -21.15 5.75 -30.11
C LEU A 434 -20.05 4.68 -30.07
N ASP A 435 -20.37 3.41 -30.34
CA ASP A 435 -19.34 2.36 -30.36
C ASP A 435 -18.25 2.62 -31.40
N ILE A 436 -18.62 3.18 -32.57
CA ILE A 436 -17.68 3.59 -33.62
C ILE A 436 -16.82 4.77 -33.15
N ALA A 437 -17.41 5.74 -32.45
CA ALA A 437 -16.68 6.87 -31.88
C ALA A 437 -15.67 6.41 -30.83
N VAL A 438 -16.05 5.46 -29.96
CA VAL A 438 -15.17 4.88 -28.95
C VAL A 438 -14.01 4.11 -29.57
N GLU A 439 -14.29 3.27 -30.58
CA GLU A 439 -13.25 2.52 -31.30
C GLU A 439 -12.22 3.44 -31.96
N ARG A 440 -12.69 4.47 -32.67
CA ARG A 440 -11.79 5.46 -33.30
C ARG A 440 -11.00 6.26 -32.27
N ALA A 441 -11.62 6.65 -31.16
CA ALA A 441 -10.92 7.34 -30.08
C ALA A 441 -9.83 6.46 -29.46
N ALA A 442 -10.12 5.18 -29.23
CA ALA A 442 -9.16 4.21 -28.71
C ALA A 442 -7.96 4.02 -29.67
N GLN A 443 -8.22 3.92 -30.98
CA GLN A 443 -7.17 3.86 -32.01
C GLN A 443 -6.26 5.09 -31.99
N LYS A 444 -6.82 6.31 -31.95
CA LYS A 444 -6.04 7.55 -31.87
C LYS A 444 -5.13 7.60 -30.64
N ILE A 445 -5.62 7.11 -29.48
CA ILE A 445 -4.83 7.04 -28.25
C ILE A 445 -3.67 6.06 -28.41
N GLY A 446 -3.92 4.88 -28.98
CA GLY A 446 -2.88 3.88 -29.28
C GLY A 446 -1.80 4.44 -30.20
N GLU A 447 -2.20 5.04 -31.34
CA GLU A 447 -1.28 5.67 -32.29
C GLU A 447 -0.44 6.79 -31.67
N ALA A 448 -1.03 7.60 -30.79
CA ALA A 448 -0.33 8.68 -30.10
C ALA A 448 0.74 8.14 -29.12
N LEU A 449 0.43 7.06 -28.41
CA LEU A 449 1.37 6.38 -27.51
C LEU A 449 2.51 5.71 -28.27
N GLU A 450 2.23 5.04 -29.39
CA GLU A 450 3.25 4.46 -30.27
C GLU A 450 4.16 5.53 -30.89
N ALA A 451 3.57 6.64 -31.36
CA ALA A 451 4.33 7.76 -31.90
C ALA A 451 5.26 8.38 -30.83
N HIS A 452 4.80 8.46 -29.58
CA HIS A 452 5.61 8.93 -28.46
C HIS A 452 6.78 7.97 -28.15
N ALA A 453 6.56 6.66 -28.25
CA ALA A 453 7.59 5.65 -28.06
C ALA A 453 8.76 5.77 -29.06
N ALA A 454 8.48 6.29 -30.27
CA ALA A 454 9.47 6.50 -31.33
C ALA A 454 10.29 7.81 -31.19
N LEU A 455 9.94 8.70 -30.26
CA LEU A 455 10.66 9.95 -30.04
C LEU A 455 12.03 9.73 -29.38
N ASP A 456 12.99 10.58 -29.70
CA ASP A 456 14.26 10.62 -28.95
C ASP A 456 14.08 11.25 -27.55
N ALA A 457 15.07 11.06 -26.68
CA ALA A 457 15.03 11.53 -25.30
C ALA A 457 14.85 13.05 -25.16
N THR A 458 15.34 13.84 -26.13
CA THR A 458 15.22 15.31 -26.11
C THR A 458 13.79 15.72 -26.45
N ALA A 459 13.20 15.08 -27.46
CA ALA A 459 11.82 15.29 -27.85
C ALA A 459 10.84 14.82 -26.75
N GLN A 460 11.10 13.69 -26.10
CA GLN A 460 10.30 13.22 -24.96
C GLN A 460 10.35 14.21 -23.78
N ALA A 461 11.51 14.78 -23.47
CA ALA A 461 11.66 15.77 -22.41
C ALA A 461 10.91 17.08 -22.71
N ALA A 462 10.78 17.48 -23.98
CA ALA A 462 10.11 18.71 -24.38
C ALA A 462 8.58 18.70 -24.18
N ILE A 463 7.97 17.52 -24.13
CA ILE A 463 6.52 17.32 -23.93
C ILE A 463 6.22 16.54 -22.65
N ALA A 464 7.09 16.62 -21.66
CA ALA A 464 7.06 15.78 -20.45
C ALA A 464 5.75 15.87 -19.63
N ASP A 465 5.01 16.98 -19.77
CA ASP A 465 3.74 17.24 -19.08
C ASP A 465 2.50 16.90 -19.95
N ASP A 466 2.68 16.53 -21.22
CA ASP A 466 1.56 16.10 -22.07
C ASP A 466 0.96 14.78 -21.53
N PRO A 467 -0.38 14.64 -21.46
CA PRO A 467 -1.01 13.43 -20.95
C PRO A 467 -0.54 12.12 -21.60
N ILE A 468 -0.21 12.12 -22.90
CA ILE A 468 0.34 10.95 -23.59
C ILE A 468 1.77 10.65 -23.13
N ALA A 469 2.57 11.68 -22.87
CA ALA A 469 3.94 11.53 -22.37
C ALA A 469 3.97 11.02 -20.92
N VAL A 470 3.11 11.55 -20.05
CA VAL A 470 2.95 11.04 -18.68
C VAL A 470 2.48 9.59 -18.73
N ALA A 471 1.47 9.29 -19.55
CA ALA A 471 0.95 7.94 -19.67
C ALA A 471 1.98 6.96 -20.22
N TYR A 472 2.71 7.32 -21.26
CA TYR A 472 3.78 6.49 -21.81
C TYR A 472 4.81 6.12 -20.74
N ARG A 473 5.29 7.09 -19.95
CA ARG A 473 6.23 6.82 -18.85
C ARG A 473 5.67 5.82 -17.84
N ASP A 474 4.43 6.00 -17.44
CA ASP A 474 3.78 5.08 -16.49
C ASP A 474 3.67 3.67 -17.10
N LEU A 475 3.21 3.56 -18.36
CA LEU A 475 3.02 2.29 -19.08
C LEU A 475 4.33 1.50 -19.31
N VAL A 476 5.49 2.14 -19.39
CA VAL A 476 6.81 1.46 -19.55
C VAL A 476 7.60 1.36 -18.24
N SER A 477 7.00 1.74 -17.12
CA SER A 477 7.61 1.71 -15.79
C SER A 477 7.04 0.60 -14.91
N ASP A 478 7.37 0.64 -13.62
CA ASP A 478 6.80 -0.20 -12.57
C ASP A 478 5.35 0.12 -12.24
N LYS A 479 4.84 1.23 -12.78
CA LYS A 479 3.42 1.62 -12.70
C LYS A 479 2.57 1.07 -13.84
N SER A 480 3.16 0.26 -14.72
CA SER A 480 2.46 -0.26 -15.89
C SER A 480 1.23 -1.09 -15.49
N PRO A 481 0.08 -0.91 -16.14
CA PRO A 481 -1.08 -1.78 -16.00
C PRO A 481 -0.91 -3.12 -16.74
N PHE A 482 0.15 -3.29 -17.53
CA PHE A 482 0.37 -4.51 -18.28
C PHE A 482 0.84 -5.64 -17.35
N PRO A 483 0.27 -6.85 -17.47
CA PRO A 483 0.76 -7.99 -16.71
C PRO A 483 2.20 -8.29 -17.15
N PHE A 484 3.07 -8.48 -16.16
CA PHE A 484 4.46 -8.86 -16.41
C PHE A 484 4.84 -10.02 -15.52
N GLN A 485 5.18 -11.13 -16.16
CA GLN A 485 5.83 -12.26 -15.54
C GLN A 485 7.20 -12.42 -16.19
N PHE A 486 8.24 -12.37 -15.37
CA PHE A 486 9.60 -12.60 -15.85
C PHE A 486 9.76 -14.08 -16.26
N ASP A 487 10.24 -14.31 -17.47
CA ASP A 487 10.60 -15.64 -17.97
C ASP A 487 11.99 -15.61 -18.61
N PRO A 488 12.98 -16.34 -18.07
CA PRO A 488 14.31 -16.45 -18.67
C PRO A 488 14.32 -16.94 -20.12
N GLN A 489 13.29 -17.70 -20.56
CA GLN A 489 13.21 -18.23 -21.93
C GLN A 489 12.93 -17.12 -22.95
N ASP A 490 12.25 -16.06 -22.53
CA ASP A 490 11.89 -14.90 -23.35
C ASP A 490 13.00 -13.84 -23.39
N LEU A 491 14.18 -14.12 -22.82
CA LEU A 491 15.32 -13.23 -22.88
C LEU A 491 15.97 -13.23 -24.26
N SER A 492 16.48 -12.05 -24.66
CA SER A 492 17.38 -11.92 -25.80
C SER A 492 18.57 -12.88 -25.66
N ASP A 493 19.17 -13.32 -26.76
CA ASP A 493 20.32 -14.25 -26.68
C ASP A 493 21.48 -13.67 -25.84
N VAL A 494 21.65 -12.34 -25.87
CA VAL A 494 22.65 -11.62 -25.07
C VAL A 494 22.30 -11.66 -23.58
N ASP A 495 21.06 -11.31 -23.23
CA ASP A 495 20.62 -11.28 -21.83
C ASP A 495 20.52 -12.68 -21.23
N ARG A 496 20.22 -13.70 -22.03
CA ARG A 496 20.17 -15.11 -21.61
C ARG A 496 21.56 -15.63 -21.24
N VAL A 497 22.56 -15.38 -22.09
CA VAL A 497 23.96 -15.72 -21.78
C VAL A 497 24.43 -15.01 -20.51
N ARG A 498 24.05 -13.74 -20.35
CA ARG A 498 24.37 -12.97 -19.14
C ARG A 498 23.66 -13.54 -17.90
N TRP A 499 22.37 -13.83 -18.01
CA TRP A 499 21.55 -14.41 -16.94
C TRP A 499 22.09 -15.76 -16.46
N ASP A 500 22.46 -16.65 -17.40
CA ASP A 500 23.04 -17.96 -17.09
C ASP A 500 24.42 -17.82 -16.43
N GLY A 501 25.24 -16.87 -16.91
CA GLY A 501 26.53 -16.53 -16.30
C GLY A 501 26.38 -16.07 -14.84
N LEU A 502 25.46 -15.14 -14.58
CA LEU A 502 25.17 -14.63 -13.24
C LEU A 502 24.62 -15.73 -12.31
N ASN A 503 23.76 -16.63 -12.81
CA ASN A 503 23.26 -17.76 -12.02
C ASN A 503 24.37 -18.73 -11.62
N ASN A 504 25.29 -19.05 -12.54
CA ASN A 504 26.42 -19.90 -12.25
C ASN A 504 27.35 -19.27 -11.20
N GLU A 505 27.66 -17.98 -11.36
CA GLU A 505 28.48 -17.24 -10.40
C GLU A 505 27.82 -17.15 -9.02
N LEU A 506 26.52 -16.85 -8.96
CA LEU A 506 25.76 -16.82 -7.71
C LEU A 506 25.74 -18.19 -7.04
N ALA A 507 25.56 -19.28 -7.80
CA ALA A 507 25.58 -20.63 -7.28
C ALA A 507 26.97 -21.01 -6.72
N GLU A 508 28.05 -20.58 -7.37
CA GLU A 508 29.41 -20.78 -6.89
C GLU A 508 29.65 -20.05 -5.55
N LEU A 509 29.22 -18.78 -5.45
CA LEU A 509 29.29 -18.00 -4.21
C LEU A 509 28.45 -18.63 -3.09
N GLN A 510 27.26 -19.15 -3.41
CA GLN A 510 26.37 -19.77 -2.42
C GLN A 510 26.81 -21.18 -2.00
N SER A 511 27.59 -21.88 -2.84
CA SER A 511 28.10 -23.23 -2.54
C SER A 511 29.10 -23.25 -1.36
N HIS A 512 29.67 -22.10 -1.02
CA HIS A 512 30.57 -21.92 0.11
C HIS A 512 29.90 -21.00 1.15
N PRO A 513 29.13 -21.54 2.12
CA PRO A 513 28.44 -20.72 3.09
C PRO A 513 29.43 -19.85 3.88
N ARG A 514 29.21 -18.53 3.82
CA ARG A 514 30.01 -17.54 4.54
C ARG A 514 30.02 -17.88 6.03
N PRO A 515 31.19 -17.86 6.71
CA PRO A 515 31.23 -18.10 8.15
C PRO A 515 30.38 -17.04 8.87
N PRO A 516 29.68 -17.41 9.97
CA PRO A 516 28.85 -16.46 10.71
C PRO A 516 29.69 -15.28 11.17
N LEU A 517 29.18 -14.07 10.94
CA LEU A 517 29.85 -12.84 11.38
C LEU A 517 29.41 -12.52 12.80
N GLU A 518 30.21 -12.98 13.76
CA GLU A 518 30.04 -12.66 15.17
C GLU A 518 30.75 -11.36 15.53
N TYR A 519 30.22 -10.65 16.52
CA TYR A 519 30.80 -9.40 17.00
C TYR A 519 31.07 -9.47 18.50
N GLY A 520 32.27 -9.04 18.90
CA GLY A 520 32.59 -8.71 20.28
C GLY A 520 32.25 -7.26 20.57
N ASN A 521 31.92 -6.93 21.83
CA ASN A 521 32.03 -5.55 22.29
C ASN A 521 33.52 -5.19 22.30
N GLY A 522 33.87 -4.15 21.56
CA GLY A 522 35.24 -3.75 21.35
C GLY A 522 35.70 -2.68 22.32
N ILE A 523 36.96 -2.78 22.72
CA ILE A 523 37.77 -1.64 23.14
C ILE A 523 38.89 -1.51 22.10
N GLN A 524 39.29 -0.27 21.80
CA GLN A 524 40.43 -0.01 20.93
C GLN A 524 41.40 0.93 21.63
N GLU A 525 42.70 0.65 21.46
CA GLU A 525 43.78 1.55 21.88
C GLU A 525 43.85 2.75 20.94
N GLY A 526 44.04 3.93 21.50
CA GLY A 526 44.06 5.20 20.79
C GLY A 526 43.16 6.21 21.50
N GLY A 527 43.61 7.47 21.54
CA GLY A 527 42.80 8.57 22.06
C GLY A 527 41.48 8.72 21.29
N VAL A 528 40.56 9.54 21.81
CA VAL A 528 39.29 9.85 21.14
C VAL A 528 39.61 10.20 19.67
N PRO A 529 39.05 9.47 18.68
CA PRO A 529 39.35 9.76 17.28
C PRO A 529 39.03 11.23 17.04
N ASP A 530 40.04 12.00 16.59
CA ASP A 530 40.04 13.46 16.47
C ASP A 530 38.66 14.00 16.08
N THR A 531 37.85 14.30 17.08
CA THR A 531 36.74 15.21 16.94
C THR A 531 37.30 16.54 17.37
N GLU A 532 37.75 17.33 16.39
CA GLU A 532 37.78 18.79 16.56
C GLU A 532 36.43 19.19 17.19
N TYR A 533 36.47 19.56 18.46
CA TYR A 533 35.32 20.02 19.24
C TYR A 533 35.24 21.55 19.20
#